data_AF-A0A3B9GZL5-F1
#
_entry.id   AF-A0A3B9GZL5-F1
#
_cell.length_a   1.000
_cell.length_b   1.000
_cell.length_c   1.000
_cell.angle_alpha   90.00
_cell.angle_beta   90.00
_cell.angle_gamma   90.00
#
_symmetry.space_group_name_H-M   'P 1'
#
loop_
_entity.id
_entity.type
_entity.pdbx_description
1 polymer ?
#
loop_
_entity_poly.entity_id
_entity_poly.type
_entity_poly.pdbx_seq_one_letter_code
_entity_poly.pdbx_strand_id
1 'polypeptide(L)'
;MNPTTFLPMLTRVLDEVNQISLPGPGFTRPSYSNEESRAHECIAGICEALGLKIRCDSAGNLFARLPGRDPSLPAVHIGSHLDTVGQGGAYDGTAGVAAA
;
A
#
# COMPACT_ATOMS: atom_id res chain seq x y z
N MET A 1 -19.04 -5.59 0.36
CA MET A 1 -18.22 -6.05 1.49
C MET A 1 -18.99 -5.70 2.77
N ASN A 2 -19.15 -6.62 3.72
CA ASN A 2 -19.87 -6.33 4.97
C ASN A 2 -18.94 -5.47 5.88
N PRO A 3 -19.42 -4.38 6.51
CA PRO A 3 -18.63 -3.59 7.48
C PRO A 3 -17.88 -4.43 8.52
N THR A 4 -18.43 -5.58 8.94
CA THR A 4 -17.78 -6.49 9.90
C THR A 4 -16.48 -7.12 9.39
N THR A 5 -16.26 -7.15 8.08
CA THR A 5 -15.07 -7.75 7.45
C THR A 5 -14.07 -6.69 6.96
N PHE A 6 -14.56 -5.50 6.62
CA PHE A 6 -13.74 -4.42 6.07
C PHE A 6 -12.79 -3.81 7.11
N LEU A 7 -13.30 -3.44 8.29
CA LEU A 7 -12.48 -2.80 9.32
C LEU A 7 -11.31 -3.69 9.80
N PRO A 8 -11.51 -4.99 10.08
CA PRO A 8 -10.39 -5.86 10.46
C PRO A 8 -9.31 -5.98 9.38
N MET A 9 -9.70 -6.03 8.10
CA MET A 9 -8.74 -6.07 7.00
C MET A 9 -7.96 -4.77 6.90
N LEU A 10 -8.64 -3.62 6.95
CA LEU A 10 -8.01 -2.31 6.87
C LEU A 10 -7.01 -2.11 8.02
N THR A 11 -7.42 -2.42 9.26
CA THR A 11 -6.52 -2.34 10.42
C THR A 11 -5.31 -3.26 10.24
N ARG A 12 -5.50 -4.50 9.78
CA ARG A 12 -4.39 -5.44 9.52
C ARG A 12 -3.39 -4.88 8.51
N VAL A 13 -3.87 -4.34 7.38
CA VAL A 13 -2.98 -3.78 6.34
C VAL A 13 -2.19 -2.59 6.89
N LEU A 14 -2.88 -1.67 7.58
CA LEU A 14 -2.23 -0.51 8.18
C LEU A 14 -1.17 -0.93 9.21
N ASP A 15 -1.50 -1.87 10.09
CA ASP A 15 -0.59 -2.36 11.12
C ASP A 15 0.64 -3.03 10.49
N GLU A 16 0.45 -3.94 9.52
CA GLU A 16 1.55 -4.65 8.85
C GLU A 16 2.53 -3.68 8.16
N VAL A 17 2.02 -2.67 7.45
CA VAL A 17 2.87 -1.68 6.77
C VAL A 17 3.52 -0.73 7.77
N ASN A 18 2.81 -0.31 8.82
CA ASN A 18 3.36 0.61 9.83
C ASN A 18 4.47 -0.03 10.67
N GLN A 19 4.49 -1.35 10.84
CA GLN A 19 5.63 -2.05 11.45
C GLN A 19 6.91 -2.00 10.60
N ILE A 20 6.82 -1.61 9.33
CA ILE A 20 7.96 -1.42 8.44
C ILE A 20 8.42 0.04 8.52
N SER A 21 9.17 0.33 9.57
CA SER A 21 9.71 1.66 9.87
C SER A 21 11.09 1.54 10.52
N LEU A 22 11.92 2.56 10.34
CA LEU A 22 13.12 2.73 11.15
C LEU A 22 12.74 2.92 12.64
N PRO A 23 13.61 2.53 13.59
CA PRO A 23 13.34 2.70 15.02
C PRO A 23 13.19 4.17 15.41
N GLY A 24 12.24 4.46 16.29
CA GLY A 24 12.01 5.80 16.82
C GLY A 24 10.53 6.07 17.11
N PRO A 25 10.19 7.29 17.54
CA PRO A 25 8.79 7.71 17.65
C PRO A 25 8.18 7.91 16.24
N GLY A 26 6.88 7.64 16.14
CA GLY A 26 6.16 7.74 14.86
C GLY A 26 6.67 6.73 13.83
N PHE A 27 6.52 7.06 12.55
CA PHE A 27 6.90 6.21 11.43
C PHE A 27 7.89 6.92 10.53
N THR A 28 9.02 6.27 10.27
CA THR A 28 10.10 6.79 9.44
C THR A 28 10.46 5.77 8.38
N ARG A 29 10.01 6.04 7.15
CA ARG A 29 10.23 5.22 5.97
C ARG A 29 10.57 6.13 4.78
N PRO A 30 11.82 6.60 4.66
CA PRO A 30 12.20 7.53 3.60
C PRO A 30 12.01 6.91 2.20
N SER A 31 11.75 7.75 1.20
CA SER A 31 11.66 7.28 -0.19
C SER A 31 12.97 6.62 -0.65
N TYR A 32 12.83 5.55 -1.43
CA TYR A 32 13.87 4.63 -1.91
C TYR A 32 14.68 3.92 -0.81
N SER A 33 14.20 3.94 0.43
CA SER A 33 14.82 3.17 1.51
C SER A 33 14.51 1.67 1.40
N ASN A 34 15.25 0.87 2.15
CA ASN A 34 14.93 -0.55 2.33
C ASN A 34 13.55 -0.72 2.96
N GLU A 35 13.17 0.19 3.86
CA GLU A 35 11.87 0.20 4.52
C GLU A 35 10.74 0.48 3.52
N GLU A 36 10.90 1.44 2.60
CA GLU A 36 9.90 1.71 1.55
C GLU A 36 9.79 0.51 0.60
N SER A 37 10.92 -0.05 0.18
CA SER A 37 10.93 -1.24 -0.68
C SER A 37 10.18 -2.41 -0.03
N ARG A 38 10.40 -2.66 1.26
CA ARG A 38 9.69 -3.69 2.04
C ARG A 38 8.20 -3.38 2.21
N ALA A 39 7.82 -2.11 2.34
CA ALA A 39 6.41 -1.72 2.38
C ALA A 39 5.71 -1.97 1.04
N HIS A 40 6.38 -1.69 -0.08
CA HIS A 40 5.90 -2.04 -1.41
C HIS A 40 5.74 -3.55 -1.57
N GLU A 41 6.73 -4.35 -1.14
CA GLU A 41 6.65 -5.82 -1.15
C GLU A 41 5.48 -6.35 -0.30
N CYS A 42 5.25 -5.77 0.88
CA CYS A 42 4.13 -6.13 1.76
C CYS A 42 2.78 -5.89 1.08
N ILE A 43 2.57 -4.69 0.53
CA ILE A 43 1.33 -4.36 -0.21
C ILE A 43 1.17 -5.24 -1.44
N ALA A 44 2.25 -5.48 -2.21
CA ALA A 44 2.22 -6.36 -3.36
C ALA A 44 1.74 -7.77 -2.98
N GLY A 45 2.33 -8.36 -1.93
CA GLY A 45 1.95 -9.70 -1.46
C GLY A 45 0.49 -9.79 -0.98
N ILE A 46 0.00 -8.75 -0.29
CA ILE A 46 -1.41 -8.67 0.12
C ILE A 46 -2.32 -8.62 -1.12
N CYS A 47 -2.01 -7.76 -2.08
CA CYS A 47 -2.78 -7.63 -3.31
C CYS A 47 -2.74 -8.91 -4.18
N GLU A 48 -1.61 -9.59 -4.26
CA GLU A 48 -1.48 -10.89 -4.95
C GLU A 48 -2.34 -11.97 -4.29
N ALA A 49 -2.35 -12.03 -2.96
CA ALA A 49 -3.19 -12.96 -2.20
C ALA A 49 -4.70 -12.70 -2.44
N LEU A 50 -5.07 -11.46 -2.79
CA LEU A 50 -6.42 -11.07 -3.19
C LEU A 50 -6.70 -11.28 -4.69
N GLY A 51 -5.71 -11.76 -5.46
CA GLY A 51 -5.83 -12.06 -6.89
C GLY A 51 -5.63 -10.86 -7.82
N LEU A 52 -5.06 -9.74 -7.34
CA LEU A 52 -4.73 -8.60 -8.18
C LEU A 52 -3.42 -8.86 -8.95
N LYS A 53 -3.31 -8.25 -10.14
CA LYS A 53 -2.08 -8.31 -10.95
C LYS A 53 -1.13 -7.19 -10.55
N ILE A 54 0.08 -7.54 -10.16
CA ILE A 54 1.11 -6.57 -9.79
C ILE A 54 1.96 -6.16 -10.98
N ARG A 55 2.32 -4.88 -11.02
CA ARG A 55 3.35 -4.33 -11.89
C ARG A 55 4.08 -3.21 -11.17
N CYS A 56 5.40 -3.18 -11.27
CA CYS A 56 6.21 -2.02 -10.92
C CYS A 56 6.70 -1.33 -12.20
N ASP A 57 6.76 0.00 -12.23
CA ASP A 57 7.39 0.73 -13.33
C ASP A 57 8.85 1.08 -13.05
N SER A 58 9.52 1.73 -14.00
CA SER A 58 10.93 2.11 -13.88
C SER A 58 11.20 3.21 -12.84
N ALA A 59 10.16 3.91 -12.37
CA ALA A 59 10.25 4.90 -11.30
C ALA A 59 9.95 4.30 -9.92
N GLY A 60 9.67 3.00 -9.83
CA GLY A 60 9.37 2.33 -8.57
C GLY A 60 7.90 2.40 -8.15
N ASN A 61 7.01 2.96 -8.97
CA ASN A 61 5.59 3.00 -8.65
C ASN A 61 5.01 1.57 -8.71
N LEU A 62 4.34 1.17 -7.63
CA LEU A 62 3.64 -0.11 -7.55
C LEU A 62 2.19 0.04 -8.01
N PHE A 63 1.77 -0.82 -8.94
CA PHE A 63 0.41 -0.91 -9.41
C PHE A 63 -0.18 -2.28 -9.11
N ALA A 64 -1.29 -2.32 -8.38
CA ALA A 64 -2.11 -3.51 -8.22
C ALA A 64 -3.39 -3.36 -9.04
N ARG A 65 -3.61 -4.26 -10.01
CA ARG A 65 -4.73 -4.16 -10.95
C ARG A 65 -5.73 -5.30 -10.75
N LEU A 66 -6.96 -4.94 -10.41
CA LEU A 66 -8.14 -5.78 -10.62
C LEU A 66 -8.60 -5.62 -12.08
N PRO A 67 -8.56 -6.68 -12.92
CA PRO A 67 -9.02 -6.56 -14.31
C PRO A 67 -10.53 -6.28 -14.37
N GLY A 68 -10.90 -5.25 -15.14
CA GLY A 68 -12.30 -4.98 -15.47
C GLY A 68 -12.87 -6.00 -16.45
N ARG A 69 -14.19 -5.96 -16.66
CA ARG A 69 -14.88 -6.82 -17.64
C ARG A 69 -14.47 -6.52 -19.08
N ASP A 70 -14.15 -5.26 -19.38
CA ASP A 70 -13.57 -4.83 -20.65
C ASP A 70 -12.17 -4.24 -20.39
N PRO A 71 -11.10 -4.97 -20.75
CA PRO A 71 -9.73 -4.52 -20.53
C PRO A 71 -9.27 -3.42 -21.49
N SER A 72 -10.07 -3.07 -22.52
CA SER A 72 -9.74 -2.02 -23.50
C SER A 72 -10.04 -0.60 -23.01
N LEU A 73 -10.90 -0.47 -22.00
CA LEU A 73 -11.24 0.82 -21.41
C LEU A 73 -10.11 1.36 -20.51
N PRO A 74 -10.00 2.69 -20.36
CA PRO A 74 -9.07 3.30 -19.41
C PRO A 74 -9.31 2.80 -17.97
N ALA A 75 -8.23 2.65 -17.22
CA ALA A 75 -8.30 2.29 -15.81
C ALA A 75 -8.69 3.52 -14.95
N VAL A 76 -9.44 3.27 -13.88
CA VAL A 76 -9.58 4.23 -12.77
C VAL A 76 -8.49 3.91 -11.76
N HIS A 77 -7.71 4.92 -11.40
CA HIS A 77 -6.63 4.80 -10.43
C HIS A 77 -7.04 5.44 -9.11
N ILE A 78 -6.78 4.72 -8.03
CA ILE A 78 -6.85 5.18 -6.64
C ILE A 78 -5.58 4.70 -5.94
N GLY A 79 -5.14 5.44 -4.93
CA GLY A 79 -3.90 5.17 -4.22
C GLY A 79 -3.37 6.43 -3.54
N SER A 80 -2.14 6.35 -3.07
CA SER A 80 -1.41 7.45 -2.42
C SER A 80 0.09 7.10 -2.44
N HIS A 81 0.80 7.31 -1.34
CA HIS A 81 2.23 6.99 -1.20
C HIS A 81 2.49 6.11 0.03
N LEU A 82 3.64 5.43 0.04
CA LEU A 82 4.08 4.59 1.15
C LEU A 82 5.25 5.21 1.91
N ASP A 83 6.05 6.09 1.34
CA ASP A 83 7.07 6.81 2.12
C ASP A 83 6.46 7.65 3.24
N THR A 84 7.28 7.95 4.24
CA THR A 84 6.96 8.90 5.30
C THR A 84 8.12 9.87 5.51
N VAL A 85 7.79 11.04 6.06
CA VAL A 85 8.78 11.92 6.67
C VAL A 85 9.31 11.32 7.99
N GLY A 86 10.39 11.88 8.53
CA GLY A 86 10.89 11.49 9.85
C GLY A 86 9.84 11.68 10.93
N GLN A 87 9.60 10.63 11.72
CA GLN A 87 8.58 10.60 12.79
C GLN A 87 7.16 10.96 12.30
N GLY A 88 6.84 10.56 11.07
CA GLY A 88 5.53 10.79 10.45
C GLY A 88 4.38 10.09 11.16
N GLY A 89 3.15 10.44 10.77
CA GLY A 89 1.92 9.85 11.29
C GLY A 89 1.63 8.47 10.69
N ALA A 90 0.75 7.71 11.37
CA ALA A 90 0.38 6.34 10.98
C ALA A 90 -0.45 6.23 9.70
N TYR A 91 -1.01 7.34 9.22
CA TYR A 91 -2.07 7.35 8.20
C TYR A 91 -1.72 8.16 6.95
N ASP A 92 -0.79 9.12 7.07
CA ASP A 92 -0.38 9.93 5.93
C ASP A 92 0.24 9.03 4.86
N GLY A 93 -0.22 9.16 3.62
CA GLY A 93 0.05 8.21 2.54
C GLY A 93 -0.65 6.87 2.70
N THR A 94 -0.21 6.07 3.68
CA THR A 94 -0.53 4.64 3.83
C THR A 94 -2.03 4.38 3.92
N ALA A 95 -2.83 5.27 4.53
CA ALA A 95 -4.28 5.11 4.60
C ALA A 95 -4.95 5.18 3.22
N GLY A 96 -4.45 6.03 2.32
CA GLY A 96 -4.95 6.09 0.94
C GLY A 96 -4.57 4.85 0.13
N VAL A 97 -3.42 4.23 0.42
CA VAL A 97 -3.03 2.95 -0.19
C VAL A 97 -3.89 1.80 0.34
N ALA A 98 -4.13 1.74 1.66
CA ALA A 98 -4.91 0.66 2.27
C ALA A 98 -6.42 0.73 1.96
N ALA A 99 -6.94 1.92 1.67
CA ALA A 99 -8.34 2.12 1.29
C ALA A 99 -8.62 1.82 -0.20
N ALA A 100 -7.58 1.75 -1.03
CA ALA A 100 -7.65 1.48 -2.46
C ALA A 100 -7.91 0.00 -2.76
#